data_AF-A0A517KZG8-F1
#
_entry.id   AF-A0A517KZG8-F1
#
_cell.length_a   1.000
_cell.length_b   1.000
_cell.length_c   1.000
_cell.angle_alpha   90.00
_cell.angle_beta   90.00
_cell.angle_gamma   90.00
#
_symmetry.space_group_name_H-M   'P 1'
#
loop_
_entity.id
_entity.type
_entity.pdbx_description
1 polymer ?
#
loop_
_entity_poly.entity_id
_entity_poly.type
_entity_poly.pdbx_seq_one_letter_code
_entity_poly.pdbx_strand_id
1 'polypeptide(L)'
;MKLITLVPLGTIITIVSGGPLHSDVLSKRQGLAGTIIDLAAKAIGAGKVADPLGAAPRRFETESPIKLPGVKRVKIRAGPYAVPNMGKKSLNGHAGMLENYPDNVVEKPCSDACTILQQQAGLEYADGSNANIDTGLWLHHMVHFVGGPSRWDAAGIGGFCLPHFGLGVTTSTAERFFASGNERTTFLYNTGTDMSSGSGFHITKEDKFMYMVELMNMNMEDKIVYVTMIYDILEGPLPAGWSNMKNVYLGANQCSTSEVNPPKESGSFTISSKPWTPTYEGKIASVGGHLHDGGVSVDIMTNPDSPLCKTTTKYSETPDYIFRGTAMGGDKTAQNHISSMDGCKSSDYAGQEMKKSQSWIISGNYDYDAHEGNIEKGKQMEIMATAVVMVQVAPGPVPKPVSRLLESSKANLTGQEMAPEGTNRVLEGEASRDLFLRVTESPPGLCVAKVSAPTGPCEAI
;
A
#
# COMPACT_ATOMS: atom_id res chain seq x y z
N MET A 1 -49.86 -48.91 42.14
CA MET A 1 -49.05 -48.45 40.99
C MET A 1 -48.43 -47.11 41.38
N LYS A 2 -47.12 -46.99 41.22
CA LYS A 2 -46.23 -46.25 42.14
C LYS A 2 -46.21 -44.74 41.96
N LEU A 3 -46.41 -44.07 43.09
CA LEU A 3 -45.92 -42.77 43.50
C LEU A 3 -44.40 -42.68 43.29
N ILE A 4 -43.89 -41.56 42.76
CA ILE A 4 -42.45 -41.23 42.82
C ILE A 4 -42.31 -39.90 43.57
N THR A 5 -41.62 -40.00 44.70
CA THR A 5 -41.17 -38.93 45.58
C THR A 5 -39.64 -38.81 45.45
N LEU A 6 -39.13 -37.59 45.64
CA LEU A 6 -37.74 -37.11 45.56
C LEU A 6 -36.67 -37.92 46.33
N VAL A 7 -35.42 -37.88 45.83
CA VAL A 7 -34.16 -37.84 46.62
C VAL A 7 -33.08 -37.01 45.85
N PRO A 8 -32.18 -36.25 46.53
CA PRO A 8 -31.28 -35.25 45.94
C PRO A 8 -29.81 -35.71 45.77
N LEU A 9 -29.09 -35.08 44.84
CA LEU A 9 -27.61 -34.97 44.73
C LEU A 9 -27.36 -33.61 44.05
N GLY A 10 -26.60 -32.64 44.56
CA GLY A 10 -25.34 -32.76 45.26
C GLY A 10 -24.19 -32.72 44.25
N THR A 11 -23.94 -31.58 43.58
CA THR A 11 -22.66 -31.36 42.86
C THR A 11 -22.31 -29.87 42.81
N ILE A 12 -21.15 -29.57 43.39
CA ILE A 12 -20.41 -28.31 43.33
C ILE A 12 -20.00 -28.08 41.86
N ILE A 13 -20.46 -26.99 41.26
CA ILE A 13 -19.91 -26.53 39.98
C ILE A 13 -18.69 -25.68 40.27
N THR A 14 -17.52 -26.27 40.02
CA THR A 14 -16.26 -25.57 39.83
C THR A 14 -16.40 -24.63 38.63
N ILE A 15 -16.17 -23.33 38.84
CA ILE A 15 -16.03 -22.35 37.76
C ILE A 15 -14.71 -22.65 37.05
N VAL A 16 -14.78 -23.29 35.87
CA VAL A 16 -13.65 -23.48 34.97
C VAL A 16 -13.72 -22.43 33.87
N SER A 17 -12.77 -21.49 33.97
CA SER A 17 -12.09 -20.70 32.93
C SER A 17 -12.77 -20.39 31.60
N GLY A 18 -12.90 -19.07 31.36
CA GLY A 18 -12.77 -18.34 30.10
C GLY A 18 -12.73 -19.12 28.77
N GLY A 19 -13.84 -19.10 28.05
CA GLY A 19 -13.87 -19.34 26.61
C GLY A 19 -13.51 -18.07 25.81
N PRO A 20 -12.95 -18.19 24.60
CA PRO A 20 -12.55 -17.07 23.77
C PRO A 20 -13.79 -16.42 23.15
N LEU A 21 -14.24 -15.33 23.74
CA LEU A 21 -15.12 -14.36 23.10
C LEU A 21 -14.23 -13.37 22.33
N HIS A 22 -14.50 -13.17 21.03
CA HIS A 22 -14.07 -12.07 20.13
C HIS A 22 -13.18 -12.42 18.91
N SER A 23 -13.65 -13.30 18.00
CA SER A 23 -13.22 -13.27 16.58
C SER A 23 -14.38 -13.06 15.60
N ASP A 24 -15.53 -13.67 15.85
CA ASP A 24 -16.62 -13.73 14.85
C ASP A 24 -17.40 -12.42 14.67
N VAL A 25 -17.44 -11.56 15.69
CA VAL A 25 -18.14 -10.25 15.61
C VAL A 25 -17.31 -9.22 14.82
N LEU A 26 -15.98 -9.32 14.86
CA LEU A 26 -15.08 -8.43 14.13
C LEU A 26 -15.01 -8.80 12.63
N SER A 27 -15.00 -10.10 12.30
CA SER A 27 -15.09 -10.58 10.91
C SER A 27 -16.33 -10.06 10.18
N LYS A 28 -17.51 -10.04 10.83
CA LYS A 28 -18.76 -9.53 10.24
C LYS A 28 -18.75 -8.01 10.01
N ARG A 29 -18.06 -7.24 10.84
CA ARG A 29 -17.94 -5.78 10.69
C ARG A 29 -16.90 -5.38 9.64
N GLN A 30 -15.85 -6.18 9.47
CA GLN A 30 -14.81 -5.97 8.47
C GLN A 30 -15.32 -6.15 7.04
N GLY A 31 -16.29 -7.03 6.80
CA GLY A 31 -16.97 -7.14 5.51
C GLY A 31 -17.88 -5.93 5.16
N LEU A 32 -18.24 -5.09 6.14
CA LEU A 32 -19.22 -4.01 5.91
C LEU A 32 -18.64 -2.89 5.02
N ALA A 33 -17.39 -2.50 5.24
CA ALA A 33 -16.74 -1.45 4.44
C ALA A 33 -16.63 -1.88 2.97
N GLY A 34 -16.13 -3.09 2.72
CA GLY A 34 -16.06 -3.65 1.37
C GLY A 34 -17.44 -3.80 0.72
N THR A 35 -18.47 -4.15 1.50
CA THR A 35 -19.86 -4.21 1.01
C THR A 35 -20.38 -2.83 0.59
N ILE A 36 -20.08 -1.78 1.36
CA ILE A 36 -20.49 -0.41 1.02
C ILE A 36 -19.81 0.04 -0.28
N ILE A 37 -18.50 -0.21 -0.41
CA ILE A 37 -17.75 0.13 -1.63
C ILE A 37 -18.29 -0.64 -2.84
N ASP A 38 -18.54 -1.94 -2.69
CA ASP A 38 -19.10 -2.78 -3.77
C ASP A 38 -20.52 -2.33 -4.17
N LEU A 39 -21.37 -1.98 -3.21
CA LEU A 39 -22.70 -1.42 -3.50
C LEU A 39 -22.61 -0.08 -4.22
N ALA A 40 -21.68 0.79 -3.83
CA ALA A 40 -21.46 2.07 -4.49
C ALA A 40 -20.92 1.91 -5.92
N ALA A 41 -19.96 1.00 -6.12
CA ALA A 41 -19.47 0.66 -7.46
C ALA A 41 -20.61 0.12 -8.33
N LYS A 42 -21.42 -0.80 -7.81
CA LYS A 42 -22.58 -1.34 -8.52
C LYS A 42 -23.63 -0.28 -8.85
N ALA A 43 -23.81 0.73 -8.00
CA ALA A 43 -24.75 1.82 -8.25
C ALA A 43 -24.39 2.64 -9.51
N ILE A 44 -23.11 2.68 -9.89
CA ILE A 44 -22.64 3.32 -11.14
C ILE A 44 -22.40 2.31 -12.27
N GLY A 45 -22.75 1.03 -12.07
CA GLY A 45 -22.52 -0.06 -13.02
C GLY A 45 -21.07 -0.53 -13.11
N ALA A 46 -20.27 -0.27 -12.08
CA ALA A 46 -18.87 -0.65 -11.98
C ALA A 46 -18.63 -1.81 -11.01
N GLY A 47 -17.42 -2.36 -11.01
CA GLY A 47 -16.99 -3.44 -10.12
C GLY A 47 -16.96 -4.80 -10.82
N LYS A 48 -16.92 -5.90 -10.06
CA LYS A 48 -16.86 -7.25 -10.65
C LYS A 48 -18.14 -7.64 -11.38
N VAL A 49 -17.98 -8.18 -12.58
CA VAL A 49 -19.08 -8.71 -13.41
C VAL A 49 -18.80 -10.15 -13.84
N ALA A 50 -19.80 -10.80 -14.46
CA ALA A 50 -19.61 -12.11 -15.06
C ALA A 50 -18.71 -12.04 -16.31
N ASP A 51 -18.05 -13.15 -16.64
CA ASP A 51 -17.28 -13.25 -17.88
C ASP A 51 -18.18 -13.03 -19.11
N PRO A 52 -17.82 -12.11 -20.02
CA PRO A 52 -18.51 -11.99 -21.29
C PRO A 52 -18.28 -13.23 -22.15
N LEU A 53 -19.21 -13.51 -23.06
CA LEU A 53 -19.12 -14.65 -23.98
C LEU A 53 -17.83 -14.55 -24.81
N GLY A 54 -17.06 -15.64 -24.87
CA GLY A 54 -15.82 -15.70 -25.63
C GLY A 54 -14.61 -15.05 -24.95
N ALA A 55 -14.70 -14.67 -23.67
CA ALA A 55 -13.55 -14.23 -22.91
C ALA A 55 -12.41 -15.26 -22.99
N ALA A 56 -11.17 -14.79 -23.16
CA ALA A 56 -9.99 -15.64 -23.11
C ALA A 56 -9.90 -16.36 -21.75
N PRO A 57 -9.16 -17.49 -21.65
CA PRO A 57 -9.00 -18.19 -20.38
C PRO A 57 -8.47 -17.30 -19.24
N ARG A 58 -8.77 -17.68 -17.98
CA ARG A 58 -8.31 -16.94 -16.80
C ARG A 58 -6.86 -17.23 -16.42
N ARG A 59 -6.37 -18.41 -16.78
CA ARG A 59 -5.06 -18.90 -16.38
C ARG A 59 -4.34 -19.49 -17.58
N PHE A 60 -3.06 -19.15 -17.71
CA PHE A 60 -2.18 -19.71 -18.73
C PHE A 60 -0.79 -19.95 -18.14
N GLU A 61 -0.14 -21.01 -18.59
CA GLU A 61 1.27 -21.25 -18.29
C GLU A 61 2.11 -21.00 -19.54
N THR A 62 3.24 -20.34 -19.37
CA THR A 62 4.19 -20.05 -20.45
C THR A 62 5.62 -20.36 -20.01
N GLU A 63 6.58 -20.24 -20.92
CA GLU A 63 7.98 -20.41 -20.56
C GLU A 63 8.47 -19.23 -19.71
N SER A 64 9.16 -19.54 -18.61
CA SER A 64 9.81 -18.52 -17.80
C SER A 64 11.13 -18.03 -18.44
N PRO A 65 11.41 -16.72 -18.41
CA PRO A 65 12.72 -16.19 -18.75
C PRO A 65 13.76 -16.52 -17.68
N ILE A 66 13.34 -16.85 -16.45
CA ILE A 66 14.24 -17.26 -15.38
C ILE A 66 14.70 -18.70 -15.65
N LYS A 67 16.00 -18.87 -15.95
CA LYS A 67 16.59 -20.17 -16.32
C LYS A 67 17.02 -21.01 -15.11
N LEU A 68 16.22 -20.99 -14.05
CA LEU A 68 16.38 -21.88 -12.90
C LEU A 68 15.57 -23.18 -13.10
N PRO A 69 16.11 -24.36 -12.74
CA PRO A 69 15.37 -25.61 -12.81
C PRO A 69 14.04 -25.56 -12.04
N GLY A 70 12.96 -26.01 -12.68
CA GLY A 70 11.64 -26.13 -12.06
C GLY A 70 10.80 -24.85 -12.01
N VAL A 71 11.31 -23.72 -12.52
CA VAL A 71 10.52 -22.48 -12.58
C VAL A 71 9.40 -22.59 -13.61
N LYS A 72 8.20 -22.18 -13.20
CA LYS A 72 7.03 -22.03 -14.08
C LYS A 72 6.66 -20.57 -14.19
N ARG A 73 6.24 -20.14 -15.38
CA ARG A 73 5.56 -18.85 -15.55
C ARG A 73 4.06 -19.06 -15.63
N VAL A 74 3.32 -18.40 -14.74
CA VAL A 74 1.87 -18.45 -14.67
C VAL A 74 1.32 -17.05 -14.86
N LYS A 75 0.39 -16.89 -15.80
CA LYS A 75 -0.41 -15.68 -15.98
C LYS A 75 -1.84 -15.93 -15.48
N ILE A 76 -2.34 -15.04 -14.64
CA ILE A 76 -3.69 -15.07 -14.08
C ILE A 76 -4.42 -13.77 -14.46
N ARG A 77 -5.70 -13.86 -14.85
CA ARG A 77 -6.58 -12.74 -15.18
C ARG A 77 -7.68 -12.62 -14.13
N ALA A 78 -7.54 -11.68 -13.20
CA ALA A 78 -8.54 -11.36 -12.18
C ALA A 78 -9.61 -10.40 -12.74
N GLY A 79 -10.82 -10.46 -12.18
CA GLY A 79 -12.00 -9.74 -12.69
C GLY A 79 -13.06 -10.68 -13.26
N PRO A 80 -13.71 -10.35 -14.39
CA PRO A 80 -13.64 -9.06 -15.07
C PRO A 80 -14.16 -7.94 -14.19
N TYR A 81 -13.66 -6.74 -14.43
CA TYR A 81 -14.14 -5.51 -13.82
C TYR A 81 -14.82 -4.66 -14.89
N ALA A 82 -16.06 -4.28 -14.65
CA ALA A 82 -16.70 -3.19 -15.37
C ALA A 82 -16.15 -1.87 -14.84
N VAL A 83 -15.56 -1.08 -15.73
CA VAL A 83 -14.99 0.24 -15.45
C VAL A 83 -15.89 1.28 -16.11
N PRO A 84 -16.44 2.23 -15.33
CA PRO A 84 -17.45 3.15 -15.82
C PRO A 84 -16.83 4.13 -16.83
N ASN A 85 -17.63 4.63 -17.76
CA ASN A 85 -17.18 5.68 -18.70
C ASN A 85 -16.95 7.04 -18.02
N MET A 86 -16.25 7.95 -18.72
CA MET A 86 -15.94 9.30 -18.24
C MET A 86 -17.16 10.16 -17.87
N GLY A 87 -18.36 9.85 -18.38
CA GLY A 87 -19.59 10.54 -18.00
C GLY A 87 -20.10 10.18 -16.60
N LYS A 88 -19.53 9.16 -15.95
CA LYS A 88 -19.87 8.71 -14.61
C LYS A 88 -18.74 9.04 -13.65
N LYS A 89 -19.08 9.53 -12.47
CA LYS A 89 -18.12 9.88 -11.42
C LYS A 89 -18.14 8.86 -10.29
N SER A 90 -16.98 8.56 -9.74
CA SER A 90 -16.81 7.76 -8.52
C SER A 90 -17.38 8.50 -7.30
N LEU A 91 -17.34 7.87 -6.12
CA LEU A 91 -17.74 8.50 -4.87
C LEU A 91 -16.90 9.74 -4.53
N ASN A 92 -15.61 9.74 -4.89
CA ASN A 92 -14.72 10.89 -4.67
C ASN A 92 -14.77 11.90 -5.83
N GLY A 93 -15.60 11.61 -6.84
CA GLY A 93 -15.90 12.53 -7.93
C GLY A 93 -15.08 12.31 -9.20
N HIS A 94 -14.15 11.35 -9.20
CA HIS A 94 -13.28 11.06 -10.33
C HIS A 94 -14.06 10.44 -11.49
N ALA A 95 -13.92 11.04 -12.67
CA ALA A 95 -14.58 10.58 -13.88
C ALA A 95 -14.00 9.24 -14.38
N GLY A 96 -14.87 8.32 -14.79
CA GLY A 96 -14.46 7.07 -15.43
C GLY A 96 -13.69 6.10 -14.54
N MET A 97 -13.75 6.26 -13.22
CA MET A 97 -12.94 5.50 -12.28
C MET A 97 -13.73 4.41 -11.55
N LEU A 98 -13.20 3.19 -11.57
CA LEU A 98 -13.48 2.17 -10.55
C LEU A 98 -12.46 2.38 -9.44
N GLU A 99 -12.87 3.02 -8.35
CA GLU A 99 -11.98 3.51 -7.31
C GLU A 99 -11.97 2.61 -6.08
N ASN A 100 -10.78 2.38 -5.51
CA ASN A 100 -10.53 1.58 -4.31
C ASN A 100 -11.40 0.30 -4.20
N TYR A 101 -11.56 -0.44 -5.29
CA TYR A 101 -12.44 -1.62 -5.32
C TYR A 101 -11.78 -2.81 -4.60
N PRO A 102 -12.37 -3.33 -3.51
CA PRO A 102 -11.82 -4.43 -2.77
C PRO A 102 -12.17 -5.76 -3.45
N ASP A 103 -11.16 -6.45 -3.95
CA ASP A 103 -11.28 -7.81 -4.46
C ASP A 103 -10.67 -8.82 -3.49
N ASN A 104 -11.54 -9.49 -2.73
CA ASN A 104 -11.14 -10.49 -1.74
C ASN A 104 -11.10 -11.93 -2.28
N VAL A 105 -11.33 -12.13 -3.58
CA VAL A 105 -11.34 -13.46 -4.22
C VAL A 105 -10.41 -13.42 -5.43
N VAL A 106 -9.12 -13.52 -5.12
CA VAL A 106 -8.03 -13.53 -6.10
C VAL A 106 -7.35 -14.90 -6.09
N GLU A 107 -7.13 -15.45 -7.29
CA GLU A 107 -6.47 -16.74 -7.46
C GLU A 107 -4.96 -16.61 -7.18
N LYS A 108 -4.40 -17.59 -6.46
CA LYS A 108 -2.94 -17.72 -6.25
C LYS A 108 -2.27 -18.38 -7.45
N PRO A 109 -0.98 -18.11 -7.72
CA PRO A 109 -0.23 -18.79 -8.77
C PRO A 109 -0.02 -20.29 -8.50
N CYS A 110 -0.20 -20.75 -7.26
CA CYS A 110 -0.07 -22.15 -6.83
C CYS A 110 -1.23 -22.55 -5.89
N SER A 111 -1.56 -23.84 -5.84
CA SER A 111 -2.62 -24.39 -4.97
C SER A 111 -2.17 -24.61 -3.53
N ASP A 112 -0.90 -24.99 -3.34
CA ASP A 112 -0.30 -25.26 -2.03
C ASP A 112 0.68 -24.13 -1.65
N ALA A 113 1.94 -24.48 -1.40
CA ALA A 113 3.01 -23.52 -1.16
C ALA A 113 3.84 -23.33 -2.43
N CYS A 114 4.32 -22.11 -2.64
CA CYS A 114 5.27 -21.81 -3.72
C CYS A 114 6.11 -20.58 -3.36
N THR A 115 7.16 -20.34 -4.11
CA THR A 115 8.02 -19.16 -3.97
C THR A 115 7.94 -18.33 -5.23
N ILE A 116 7.51 -17.07 -5.10
CA ILE A 116 7.46 -16.12 -6.21
C ILE A 116 8.86 -15.53 -6.41
N LEU A 117 9.40 -15.69 -7.61
CA LEU A 117 10.71 -15.20 -8.01
C LEU A 117 10.62 -13.85 -8.73
N GLN A 118 9.55 -13.66 -9.49
CA GLN A 118 9.26 -12.44 -10.22
C GLN A 118 7.75 -12.26 -10.32
N GLN A 119 7.29 -11.00 -10.33
CA GLN A 119 5.89 -10.66 -10.48
C GLN A 119 5.72 -9.37 -11.28
N GLN A 120 4.73 -9.33 -12.17
CA GLN A 120 4.37 -8.14 -12.94
C GLN A 120 2.84 -8.07 -13.11
N ALA A 121 2.29 -6.85 -13.04
CA ALA A 121 0.88 -6.61 -13.33
C ALA A 121 0.68 -6.08 -14.77
N GLY A 122 -0.54 -6.20 -15.26
CA GLY A 122 -0.98 -5.65 -16.52
C GLY A 122 -2.51 -5.52 -16.55
N LEU A 123 -3.02 -5.06 -17.69
CA LEU A 123 -4.45 -4.89 -17.92
C LEU A 123 -4.80 -5.38 -19.31
N GLU A 124 -5.87 -6.16 -19.42
CA GLU A 124 -6.31 -6.74 -20.69
C GLU A 124 -7.82 -6.64 -20.87
N TYR A 125 -8.24 -6.55 -22.13
CA TYR A 125 -9.63 -6.73 -22.52
C TYR A 125 -10.05 -8.21 -22.43
N ALA A 126 -11.33 -8.47 -22.64
CA ALA A 126 -11.91 -9.82 -22.56
C ALA A 126 -11.26 -10.83 -23.52
N ASP A 127 -10.88 -10.40 -24.72
CA ASP A 127 -10.21 -11.21 -25.73
C ASP A 127 -8.72 -11.49 -25.43
N GLY A 128 -8.18 -10.89 -24.36
CA GLY A 128 -6.77 -11.00 -23.98
C GLY A 128 -5.84 -9.99 -24.65
N SER A 129 -6.39 -9.07 -25.45
CA SER A 129 -5.61 -7.93 -25.97
C SER A 129 -5.25 -6.95 -24.86
N ASN A 130 -4.12 -6.25 -25.02
CA ASN A 130 -3.63 -5.28 -24.05
C ASN A 130 -4.62 -4.11 -23.94
N ALA A 131 -4.98 -3.75 -22.71
CA ALA A 131 -5.73 -2.52 -22.41
C ALA A 131 -4.75 -1.51 -21.83
N ASN A 132 -4.55 -0.38 -22.51
CA ASN A 132 -3.59 0.65 -22.11
C ASN A 132 -4.07 2.06 -22.48
N ILE A 133 -3.27 3.08 -22.15
CA ILE A 133 -3.58 4.50 -22.29
C ILE A 133 -4.03 4.85 -23.71
N ASP A 134 -3.37 4.31 -24.74
CA ASP A 134 -3.71 4.55 -26.14
C ASP A 134 -5.14 4.12 -26.52
N THR A 135 -5.67 3.13 -25.79
CA THR A 135 -7.07 2.67 -25.87
C THR A 135 -7.98 3.28 -24.80
N GLY A 136 -7.46 4.23 -24.01
CA GLY A 136 -8.17 4.92 -22.94
C GLY A 136 -8.38 4.10 -21.66
N LEU A 137 -7.63 3.02 -21.44
CA LEU A 137 -7.75 2.19 -20.23
C LEU A 137 -6.47 2.21 -19.40
N TRP A 138 -6.63 2.32 -18.09
CA TRP A 138 -5.51 2.50 -17.18
C TRP A 138 -5.56 1.42 -16.11
N LEU A 139 -4.43 0.75 -15.90
CA LEU A 139 -4.17 0.14 -14.60
C LEU A 139 -3.77 1.27 -13.65
N HIS A 140 -4.73 2.09 -13.21
CA HIS A 140 -4.43 3.31 -12.46
C HIS A 140 -3.64 2.95 -11.20
N HIS A 141 -4.21 2.11 -10.34
CA HIS A 141 -3.47 1.44 -9.27
C HIS A 141 -3.96 -0.01 -9.08
N MET A 142 -3.04 -0.88 -8.71
CA MET A 142 -3.39 -2.15 -8.08
C MET A 142 -2.43 -2.42 -6.96
N VAL A 143 -2.97 -2.60 -5.76
CA VAL A 143 -2.21 -3.02 -4.58
C VAL A 143 -2.59 -4.44 -4.23
N HIS A 144 -1.58 -5.31 -4.22
CA HIS A 144 -1.73 -6.72 -3.92
C HIS A 144 -1.39 -7.00 -2.45
N PHE A 145 -2.37 -7.57 -1.77
CA PHE A 145 -2.27 -8.01 -0.39
C PHE A 145 -2.15 -9.52 -0.32
N VAL A 146 -1.36 -9.98 0.65
CA VAL A 146 -1.40 -11.37 1.10
C VAL A 146 -1.86 -11.41 2.55
N GLY A 147 -2.89 -12.20 2.83
CA GLY A 147 -3.47 -12.40 4.15
C GLY A 147 -3.21 -13.81 4.65
N GLY A 148 -2.86 -13.98 5.93
CA GLY A 148 -2.54 -15.29 6.49
C GLY A 148 -2.03 -15.21 7.94
N PRO A 149 -1.87 -16.35 8.64
CA PRO A 149 -1.49 -16.36 10.05
C PRO A 149 -0.16 -15.65 10.36
N SER A 150 0.80 -15.79 9.44
CA SER A 150 2.15 -15.20 9.51
C SER A 150 2.25 -13.79 8.91
N ARG A 151 1.19 -13.28 8.28
CA ARG A 151 1.21 -12.01 7.53
C ARG A 151 0.97 -10.81 8.41
N TRP A 152 1.66 -9.72 8.11
CA TRP A 152 1.52 -8.42 8.77
C TRP A 152 2.26 -7.32 7.99
N ASP A 153 1.64 -6.15 7.87
CA ASP A 153 2.16 -5.01 7.10
C ASP A 153 3.21 -4.24 7.88
N ALA A 154 4.41 -4.16 7.33
CA ALA A 154 5.56 -3.54 7.98
C ALA A 154 5.37 -2.06 8.32
N ALA A 155 4.74 -1.32 7.40
CA ALA A 155 4.57 0.13 7.50
C ALA A 155 3.31 0.50 8.30
N GLY A 156 2.33 -0.41 8.40
CA GLY A 156 1.06 -0.16 9.09
C GLY A 156 0.86 -0.87 10.43
N ILE A 157 1.78 -1.74 10.85
CA ILE A 157 1.61 -2.52 12.07
C ILE A 157 1.37 -1.62 13.30
N GLY A 158 0.37 -1.99 14.11
CA GLY A 158 0.02 -1.26 15.33
C GLY A 158 -0.86 -0.02 15.12
N GLY A 159 -1.26 0.27 13.88
CA GLY A 159 -2.15 1.39 13.55
C GLY A 159 -3.36 0.99 12.72
N PHE A 160 -4.32 1.92 12.61
CA PHE A 160 -5.39 1.84 11.62
C PHE A 160 -4.82 2.14 10.23
N CYS A 161 -5.18 1.31 9.25
CA CYS A 161 -4.76 1.47 7.86
C CYS A 161 -5.96 1.33 6.94
N LEU A 162 -6.29 2.41 6.22
CA LEU A 162 -7.51 2.50 5.42
C LEU A 162 -7.58 1.43 4.32
N PRO A 163 -6.51 1.15 3.55
CA PRO A 163 -6.52 0.06 2.57
C PRO A 163 -6.82 -1.32 3.17
N HIS A 164 -6.29 -1.63 4.35
CA HIS A 164 -6.56 -2.90 5.04
C HIS A 164 -8.02 -2.99 5.48
N PHE A 165 -8.55 -1.88 6.01
CA PHE A 165 -9.94 -1.80 6.42
C PHE A 165 -10.90 -1.99 5.25
N GLY A 166 -10.61 -1.42 4.07
CA GLY A 166 -11.42 -1.59 2.86
C GLY A 166 -11.52 -3.05 2.40
N LEU A 167 -10.46 -3.85 2.61
CA LEU A 167 -10.45 -5.29 2.33
C LEU A 167 -11.02 -6.14 3.47
N GLY A 168 -11.37 -5.54 4.60
CA GLY A 168 -11.84 -6.28 5.77
C GLY A 168 -10.74 -7.07 6.47
N VAL A 169 -9.48 -6.62 6.40
CA VAL A 169 -8.33 -7.21 7.09
C VAL A 169 -7.68 -6.17 8.01
N THR A 170 -6.63 -6.57 8.72
CA THR A 170 -5.83 -5.66 9.56
C THR A 170 -4.37 -5.72 9.14
N THR A 171 -3.60 -4.70 9.54
CA THR A 171 -2.13 -4.69 9.36
C THR A 171 -1.43 -5.80 10.15
N SER A 172 -2.13 -6.51 11.04
CA SER A 172 -1.62 -7.67 11.79
C SER A 172 -2.01 -9.02 11.19
N THR A 173 -2.78 -9.04 10.10
CA THR A 173 -3.28 -10.27 9.46
C THR A 173 -3.06 -10.31 7.94
N ALA A 174 -2.67 -9.19 7.35
CA ALA A 174 -2.29 -9.07 5.95
C ALA A 174 -1.12 -8.09 5.79
N GLU A 175 -0.45 -8.18 4.65
CA GLU A 175 0.59 -7.22 4.23
C GLU A 175 0.42 -6.81 2.77
N ARG A 176 0.68 -5.53 2.47
CA ARG A 176 0.91 -5.07 1.10
C ARG A 176 2.27 -5.57 0.65
N PHE A 177 2.32 -6.44 -0.36
CA PHE A 177 3.58 -7.01 -0.81
C PHE A 177 3.90 -6.69 -2.27
N PHE A 178 2.94 -6.28 -3.06
CA PHE A 178 3.17 -5.86 -4.44
C PHE A 178 2.22 -4.72 -4.79
N ALA A 179 2.67 -3.80 -5.62
CA ALA A 179 1.82 -2.79 -6.21
C ALA A 179 2.31 -2.45 -7.61
N SER A 180 1.39 -1.97 -8.45
CA SER A 180 1.69 -1.50 -9.79
C SER A 180 0.68 -0.44 -10.16
N GLY A 181 1.13 0.59 -10.87
CA GLY A 181 0.27 1.40 -11.71
C GLY A 181 0.42 0.99 -13.17
N ASN A 182 0.12 1.93 -14.06
CA ASN A 182 0.10 1.69 -15.49
C ASN A 182 1.49 1.51 -16.09
N GLU A 183 2.54 1.92 -15.36
CA GLU A 183 3.95 1.70 -15.69
C GLU A 183 4.39 0.22 -15.63
N ARG A 184 3.56 -0.66 -15.04
CA ARG A 184 3.72 -2.14 -15.06
C ARG A 184 5.10 -2.61 -14.62
N THR A 185 5.66 -1.98 -13.58
CA THR A 185 7.00 -2.31 -13.08
C THR A 185 7.10 -3.77 -12.66
N THR A 186 8.12 -4.46 -13.17
CA THR A 186 8.40 -5.84 -12.77
C THR A 186 9.12 -5.87 -11.42
N PHE A 187 8.61 -6.67 -10.48
CA PHE A 187 9.29 -6.94 -9.22
C PHE A 187 10.11 -8.23 -9.37
N LEU A 188 11.42 -8.11 -9.22
CA LEU A 188 12.33 -9.24 -9.17
C LEU A 188 12.67 -9.57 -7.71
N TYR A 189 12.09 -10.65 -7.19
CA TYR A 189 12.38 -11.13 -5.85
C TYR A 189 13.62 -12.00 -5.81
N ASN A 190 13.92 -12.74 -6.89
CA ASN A 190 15.08 -13.61 -6.92
C ASN A 190 16.39 -12.85 -7.12
N THR A 191 17.28 -12.96 -6.14
CA THR A 191 18.64 -12.40 -6.22
C THR A 191 19.71 -13.42 -6.62
N GLY A 192 19.35 -14.69 -6.80
CA GLY A 192 20.28 -15.78 -7.15
C GLY A 192 20.35 -16.06 -8.64
N THR A 193 21.47 -16.63 -9.09
CA THR A 193 21.68 -17.06 -10.48
C THR A 193 21.53 -18.58 -10.68
N ASP A 194 21.50 -19.35 -9.59
CA ASP A 194 21.33 -20.81 -9.58
C ASP A 194 20.51 -21.27 -8.36
N MET A 195 20.35 -22.58 -8.17
CA MET A 195 19.57 -23.14 -7.06
C MET A 195 20.32 -23.18 -5.71
N SER A 196 21.63 -22.91 -5.68
CA SER A 196 22.45 -23.00 -4.46
C SER A 196 22.23 -21.83 -3.50
N SER A 197 21.79 -20.68 -4.02
CA SER A 197 21.44 -19.51 -3.25
C SER A 197 20.42 -18.67 -4.01
N GLY A 198 19.58 -17.95 -3.28
CA GLY A 198 18.56 -17.13 -3.91
C GLY A 198 17.63 -16.55 -2.89
N SER A 199 16.57 -15.95 -3.40
CA SER A 199 15.52 -15.42 -2.56
C SER A 199 14.19 -15.37 -3.31
N GLY A 200 13.10 -15.20 -2.57
CA GLY A 200 11.79 -15.12 -3.18
C GLY A 200 10.72 -14.80 -2.15
N PHE A 201 9.56 -14.36 -2.64
CA PHE A 201 8.40 -14.13 -1.78
C PHE A 201 7.66 -15.45 -1.59
N HIS A 202 7.89 -16.10 -0.44
CA HIS A 202 7.29 -17.39 -0.17
C HIS A 202 5.82 -17.26 0.19
N ILE A 203 4.96 -18.07 -0.42
CA ILE A 203 3.52 -18.17 -0.20
C ILE A 203 3.20 -19.54 0.39
N THR A 204 2.40 -19.57 1.44
CA THR A 204 1.93 -20.82 2.05
C THR A 204 0.53 -21.19 1.57
N LYS A 205 0.09 -22.40 1.93
CA LYS A 205 -1.26 -22.89 1.60
C LYS A 205 -2.35 -22.03 2.23
N GLU A 206 -2.14 -21.56 3.44
CA GLU A 206 -3.09 -20.77 4.25
C GLU A 206 -3.21 -19.33 3.78
N ASP A 207 -2.22 -18.84 3.03
CA ASP A 207 -2.25 -17.49 2.49
C ASP A 207 -3.38 -17.32 1.47
N LYS A 208 -3.94 -16.10 1.46
CA LYS A 208 -4.98 -15.65 0.53
C LYS A 208 -4.55 -14.38 -0.16
N PHE A 209 -4.83 -14.27 -1.45
CA PHE A 209 -4.56 -13.08 -2.24
C PHE A 209 -5.81 -12.20 -2.28
N MET A 210 -5.57 -10.89 -2.22
CA MET A 210 -6.61 -9.86 -2.31
C MET A 210 -6.03 -8.67 -3.07
N TYR A 211 -6.85 -7.97 -3.85
CA TYR A 211 -6.46 -6.72 -4.50
C TYR A 211 -7.26 -5.55 -3.97
N MET A 212 -6.61 -4.40 -3.83
CA MET A 212 -7.26 -3.11 -3.95
C MET A 212 -7.05 -2.62 -5.38
N VAL A 213 -8.12 -2.52 -6.15
CA VAL A 213 -8.07 -2.23 -7.58
C VAL A 213 -8.59 -0.82 -7.85
N GLU A 214 -7.82 -0.05 -8.58
CA GLU A 214 -8.21 1.23 -9.14
C GLU A 214 -7.99 1.22 -10.64
N LEU A 215 -9.06 1.37 -11.40
CA LEU A 215 -9.01 1.36 -12.87
C LEU A 215 -9.65 2.64 -13.37
N MET A 216 -9.07 3.20 -14.42
CA MET A 216 -9.63 4.36 -15.10
C MET A 216 -9.98 4.01 -16.54
N ASN A 217 -11.11 4.52 -16.99
CA ASN A 217 -11.60 4.39 -18.35
C ASN A 217 -11.93 5.78 -18.88
N MET A 218 -11.06 6.22 -19.77
CA MET A 218 -11.13 7.50 -20.47
C MET A 218 -12.11 7.52 -21.64
N ASN A 219 -12.77 6.40 -21.92
CA ASN A 219 -13.74 6.31 -23.00
C ASN A 219 -15.13 6.79 -22.55
N MET A 220 -15.98 7.09 -23.53
CA MET A 220 -17.40 7.41 -23.32
C MET A 220 -18.31 6.18 -23.21
N GLU A 221 -17.73 4.99 -23.29
CA GLU A 221 -18.40 3.71 -23.12
C GLU A 221 -17.82 2.99 -21.92
N ASP A 222 -18.67 2.31 -21.15
CA ASP A 222 -18.20 1.42 -20.09
C ASP A 222 -17.35 0.31 -20.73
N LYS A 223 -16.28 -0.10 -20.05
CA LYS A 223 -15.36 -1.13 -20.55
C LYS A 223 -15.23 -2.26 -19.56
N ILE A 224 -15.03 -3.47 -20.08
CA ILE A 224 -14.79 -4.66 -19.28
C ILE A 224 -13.34 -5.07 -19.47
N VAL A 225 -12.59 -5.14 -18.36
CA VAL A 225 -11.17 -5.45 -18.35
C VAL A 225 -10.81 -6.45 -17.26
N TYR A 226 -9.62 -6.99 -17.36
CA TYR A 226 -9.03 -7.93 -16.42
C TYR A 226 -7.70 -7.39 -15.94
N VAL A 227 -7.52 -7.35 -14.63
CA VAL A 227 -6.18 -7.16 -14.07
C VAL A 227 -5.42 -8.46 -14.27
N THR A 228 -4.27 -8.39 -14.93
CA THR A 228 -3.46 -9.56 -15.21
C THR A 228 -2.25 -9.58 -14.32
N MET A 229 -1.92 -10.74 -13.77
CA MET A 229 -0.69 -10.95 -13.01
C MET A 229 0.13 -12.06 -13.65
N ILE A 230 1.40 -11.77 -13.92
CA ILE A 230 2.38 -12.74 -14.40
C ILE A 230 3.32 -13.02 -13.24
N TYR A 231 3.46 -14.31 -12.91
CA TYR A 231 4.35 -14.79 -11.86
C TYR A 231 5.35 -15.77 -12.44
N ASP A 232 6.61 -15.67 -12.04
CA ASP A 232 7.55 -16.78 -12.12
C ASP A 232 7.65 -17.43 -10.74
N ILE A 233 7.36 -18.73 -10.65
CA ILE A 233 7.26 -19.44 -9.38
C ILE A 233 8.10 -20.72 -9.35
N LEU A 234 8.55 -21.07 -8.15
CA LEU A 234 8.98 -22.43 -7.78
C LEU A 234 7.91 -23.05 -6.89
N GLU A 235 7.39 -24.21 -7.29
CA GLU A 235 6.42 -24.96 -6.49
C GLU A 235 7.07 -25.55 -5.24
N GLY A 236 6.30 -25.67 -4.16
CA GLY A 236 6.72 -26.28 -2.91
C GLY A 236 7.30 -25.31 -1.88
N PRO A 237 8.03 -25.83 -0.86
CA PRO A 237 8.60 -25.00 0.19
C PRO A 237 9.67 -24.05 -0.37
N LEU A 238 9.99 -23.00 0.39
CA LEU A 238 11.16 -22.16 0.12
C LEU A 238 12.41 -23.06 0.01
N PRO A 239 13.21 -22.99 -1.08
CA PRO A 239 14.38 -23.85 -1.24
C PRO A 239 15.37 -23.69 -0.08
N ALA A 240 16.03 -24.79 0.30
CA ALA A 240 16.99 -24.77 1.40
C ALA A 240 18.13 -23.78 1.12
N GLY A 241 18.47 -22.95 2.11
CA GLY A 241 19.51 -21.92 2.00
C GLY A 241 19.05 -20.61 1.34
N TRP A 242 17.81 -20.52 0.86
CA TRP A 242 17.28 -19.28 0.29
C TRP A 242 16.71 -18.34 1.35
N SER A 243 16.80 -17.04 1.10
CA SER A 243 16.15 -16.02 1.95
C SER A 243 14.68 -15.85 1.56
N ASN A 244 13.82 -15.56 2.54
CA ASN A 244 12.46 -15.13 2.25
C ASN A 244 12.47 -13.61 1.95
N MET A 245 11.48 -13.13 1.20
CA MET A 245 11.25 -11.70 0.99
C MET A 245 10.16 -11.19 1.90
N LYS A 246 10.42 -10.04 2.53
CA LYS A 246 9.39 -9.23 3.17
C LYS A 246 9.47 -7.81 2.64
N ASN A 247 8.32 -7.28 2.24
CA ASN A 247 8.26 -6.01 1.55
C ASN A 247 7.74 -4.93 2.50
N VAL A 248 8.23 -3.71 2.30
CA VAL A 248 7.76 -2.52 3.00
C VAL A 248 7.14 -1.59 1.96
N TYR A 249 5.84 -1.31 2.12
CA TYR A 249 5.14 -0.32 1.31
C TYR A 249 5.15 1.03 2.03
N LEU A 250 5.90 1.99 1.49
CA LEU A 250 5.97 3.36 1.99
C LEU A 250 5.15 4.28 1.10
N GLY A 251 4.41 5.21 1.70
CA GLY A 251 3.63 6.21 0.97
C GLY A 251 3.72 7.58 1.63
N ALA A 252 3.49 8.65 0.86
CA ALA A 252 3.45 10.03 1.35
C ALA A 252 2.55 10.17 2.59
N ASN A 253 1.39 9.50 2.61
CA ASN A 253 0.47 9.47 3.75
C ASN A 253 0.39 8.09 4.45
N GLN A 254 1.35 7.20 4.16
CA GLN A 254 1.53 5.87 4.75
C GLN A 254 0.27 4.97 4.79
N CYS A 255 -0.49 5.02 5.89
CA CYS A 255 -1.64 4.16 6.16
C CYS A 255 -3.00 4.84 5.93
N SER A 256 -2.99 6.08 5.43
CA SER A 256 -4.18 6.77 4.93
C SER A 256 -4.40 6.41 3.45
N THR A 257 -4.89 7.37 2.64
CA THR A 257 -4.84 7.35 1.17
C THR A 257 -3.39 7.45 0.70
N SER A 258 -2.99 6.72 -0.35
CA SER A 258 -1.66 6.93 -0.94
C SER A 258 -1.59 8.24 -1.75
N GLU A 259 -2.76 8.77 -2.11
CA GLU A 259 -2.98 10.00 -2.86
C GLU A 259 -3.11 11.20 -1.92
N VAL A 260 -2.58 12.34 -2.36
CA VAL A 260 -2.66 13.63 -1.68
C VAL A 260 -2.91 14.73 -2.70
N ASN A 261 -3.58 15.80 -2.27
CA ASN A 261 -3.74 16.98 -3.11
C ASN A 261 -2.37 17.65 -3.35
N PRO A 262 -2.07 18.08 -4.58
CA PRO A 262 -0.80 18.74 -4.87
C PRO A 262 -0.74 20.11 -4.17
N PRO A 263 0.41 20.49 -3.59
CA PRO A 263 0.56 21.78 -2.91
C PRO A 263 0.63 22.97 -3.89
N LYS A 264 0.82 22.70 -5.18
CA LYS A 264 0.89 23.68 -6.26
C LYS A 264 0.14 23.16 -7.48
N GLU A 265 -0.38 24.08 -8.29
CA GLU A 265 -1.08 23.75 -9.55
C GLU A 265 -0.15 23.84 -10.79
N SER A 266 1.07 24.37 -10.62
CA SER A 266 2.08 24.57 -11.67
C SER A 266 3.52 24.56 -11.12
N GLY A 267 4.50 24.44 -12.02
CA GLY A 267 5.92 24.42 -11.71
C GLY A 267 6.35 23.22 -10.86
N SER A 268 7.52 23.34 -10.23
CA SER A 268 8.12 22.25 -9.46
C SER A 268 7.82 22.32 -7.96
N PHE A 269 7.67 21.16 -7.32
CA PHE A 269 7.51 21.00 -5.89
C PHE A 269 7.88 19.57 -5.43
N THR A 270 7.95 19.39 -4.11
CA THR A 270 8.22 18.09 -3.49
C THR A 270 7.16 17.81 -2.42
N ILE A 271 6.72 16.55 -2.35
CA ILE A 271 5.96 16.01 -1.22
C ILE A 271 6.78 14.94 -0.52
N SER A 272 6.70 14.84 0.80
CA SER A 272 7.49 13.86 1.57
C SER A 272 6.61 13.10 2.55
N SER A 273 6.97 11.84 2.80
CA SER A 273 6.32 11.04 3.83
C SER A 273 6.72 11.50 5.23
N LYS A 274 5.89 11.15 6.22
CA LYS A 274 6.37 11.11 7.60
C LYS A 274 7.50 10.07 7.72
N PRO A 275 8.51 10.29 8.59
CA PRO A 275 9.54 9.31 8.82
C PRO A 275 8.96 8.00 9.37
N TRP A 276 9.41 6.87 8.85
CA TRP A 276 9.03 5.52 9.29
C TRP A 276 10.24 4.79 9.89
N THR A 277 10.04 4.19 11.06
CA THR A 277 11.07 3.36 11.70
C THR A 277 10.86 1.89 11.35
N PRO A 278 11.89 1.17 10.86
CA PRO A 278 11.77 -0.24 10.55
C PRO A 278 11.32 -1.09 11.73
N THR A 279 10.45 -2.05 11.42
CA THR A 279 9.86 -2.97 12.42
C THR A 279 10.56 -4.33 12.45
N TYR A 280 11.43 -4.59 11.48
CA TYR A 280 12.31 -5.74 11.36
C TYR A 280 13.61 -5.32 10.67
N GLU A 281 14.57 -6.25 10.59
CA GLU A 281 15.87 -6.01 9.96
C GLU A 281 16.11 -7.05 8.87
N GLY A 282 16.94 -6.70 7.89
CA GLY A 282 17.31 -7.59 6.79
C GLY A 282 18.10 -6.87 5.71
N LYS A 283 18.53 -7.63 4.71
CA LYS A 283 19.32 -7.11 3.59
C LYS A 283 18.41 -6.55 2.51
N ILE A 284 18.69 -5.35 2.00
CA ILE A 284 17.88 -4.75 0.93
C ILE A 284 18.17 -5.50 -0.38
N ALA A 285 17.10 -5.94 -1.05
CA ALA A 285 17.17 -6.70 -2.29
C ALA A 285 16.79 -5.89 -3.53
N SER A 286 15.83 -4.98 -3.37
CA SER A 286 15.39 -4.08 -4.43
C SER A 286 14.57 -2.94 -3.83
N VAL A 287 14.52 -1.81 -4.54
CA VAL A 287 13.70 -0.65 -4.20
C VAL A 287 13.13 -0.08 -5.49
N GLY A 288 11.82 0.19 -5.51
CA GLY A 288 11.15 0.85 -6.62
C GLY A 288 10.20 1.94 -6.10
N GLY A 289 10.07 3.02 -6.87
CA GLY A 289 9.14 4.12 -6.61
C GLY A 289 7.95 4.08 -7.55
N HIS A 290 6.89 4.82 -7.20
CA HIS A 290 5.72 5.07 -8.04
C HIS A 290 5.23 6.52 -7.84
N LEU A 291 4.80 7.17 -8.92
CA LEU A 291 4.27 8.54 -8.99
C LEU A 291 3.08 8.60 -9.95
N HIS A 292 2.26 9.64 -9.80
CA HIS A 292 1.29 10.06 -10.82
C HIS A 292 1.97 10.96 -11.87
N ASP A 293 1.26 11.21 -12.99
CA ASP A 293 1.71 12.15 -14.02
C ASP A 293 2.03 13.54 -13.45
N GLY A 294 3.03 14.19 -14.04
CA GLY A 294 3.69 15.38 -13.51
C GLY A 294 4.81 15.05 -12.51
N GLY A 295 4.90 13.80 -12.08
CA GLY A 295 6.02 13.28 -11.31
C GLY A 295 7.31 13.21 -12.14
N VAL A 296 8.44 13.48 -11.49
CA VAL A 296 9.78 13.41 -12.06
C VAL A 296 10.59 12.28 -11.42
N SER A 297 10.53 12.16 -10.10
CA SER A 297 11.32 11.16 -9.37
C SER A 297 10.86 10.95 -7.94
N VAL A 298 11.18 9.77 -7.38
CA VAL A 298 11.07 9.49 -5.95
C VAL A 298 12.47 9.36 -5.38
N ASP A 299 12.78 10.15 -4.36
CA ASP A 299 13.98 9.98 -3.54
C ASP A 299 13.63 9.06 -2.37
N ILE A 300 14.42 8.01 -2.15
CA ILE A 300 14.29 7.08 -1.03
C ILE A 300 15.48 7.26 -0.11
N MET A 301 15.22 7.53 1.17
CA MET A 301 16.25 7.85 2.15
C MET A 301 16.11 6.93 3.36
N THR A 302 17.24 6.40 3.86
CA THR A 302 17.25 5.57 5.10
C THR A 302 17.25 6.43 6.36
N ASN A 303 17.67 7.69 6.24
CA ASN A 303 17.66 8.75 7.24
C ASN A 303 17.56 10.11 6.51
N PRO A 304 17.19 11.21 7.19
CA PRO A 304 17.09 12.54 6.57
C PRO A 304 18.34 12.99 5.78
N ASP A 305 19.53 12.53 6.16
CA ASP A 305 20.80 12.89 5.50
C ASP A 305 21.46 11.71 4.78
N SER A 306 20.76 10.57 4.62
CA SER A 306 21.31 9.33 4.06
C SER A 306 20.44 8.83 2.89
N PRO A 307 20.64 9.36 1.68
CA PRO A 307 19.95 8.87 0.49
C PRO A 307 20.35 7.41 0.23
N LEU A 308 19.36 6.57 -0.07
CA LEU A 308 19.58 5.22 -0.55
C LEU A 308 19.67 5.22 -2.08
N CYS A 309 18.63 5.74 -2.73
CA CYS A 309 18.54 5.80 -4.18
C CYS A 309 17.46 6.77 -4.65
N LYS A 310 17.48 7.06 -5.95
CA LYS A 310 16.50 7.89 -6.64
C LYS A 310 15.94 7.12 -7.82
N THR A 311 14.62 7.00 -7.90
CA THR A 311 13.91 6.40 -9.03
C THR A 311 13.32 7.49 -9.91
N THR A 312 13.54 7.45 -11.22
CA THR A 312 13.12 8.49 -12.16
C THR A 312 12.01 7.96 -13.06
N THR A 313 10.99 8.77 -13.32
CA THR A 313 9.91 8.45 -14.25
C THR A 313 10.37 8.62 -15.69
N LYS A 314 9.90 7.73 -16.56
CA LYS A 314 10.00 7.89 -18.02
C LYS A 314 8.60 7.94 -18.60
N TYR A 315 8.43 8.78 -19.61
CA TYR A 315 7.13 9.06 -20.22
C TYR A 315 7.11 8.61 -21.66
N SER A 316 5.98 8.03 -22.08
CA SER A 316 5.66 7.80 -23.50
C SER A 316 6.76 7.09 -24.30
N GLU A 317 7.47 6.14 -23.66
CA GLU A 317 8.51 5.34 -24.32
C GLU A 317 7.96 4.50 -25.49
N THR A 318 6.66 4.18 -25.46
CA THR A 318 5.93 3.52 -26.55
C THR A 318 4.60 4.21 -26.84
N PRO A 319 4.02 4.02 -28.04
CA PRO A 319 2.71 4.58 -28.39
C PRO A 319 1.59 4.22 -27.41
N ASP A 320 1.67 3.06 -26.76
CA ASP A 320 0.67 2.56 -25.82
C ASP A 320 0.49 3.45 -24.57
N TYR A 321 1.42 4.38 -24.32
CA TYR A 321 1.42 5.32 -23.19
C TYR A 321 1.12 6.76 -23.59
N ILE A 322 0.65 6.97 -24.82
CA ILE A 322 0.25 8.28 -25.33
C ILE A 322 -1.27 8.31 -25.46
N PHE A 323 -1.93 9.16 -24.69
CA PHE A 323 -3.36 9.36 -24.82
C PHE A 323 -3.66 10.15 -26.10
N ARG A 324 -4.64 9.66 -26.88
CA ARG A 324 -5.06 10.26 -28.16
C ARG A 324 -6.55 10.62 -28.21
N GLY A 325 -7.27 10.41 -27.10
CA GLY A 325 -8.67 10.77 -27.03
C GLY A 325 -8.87 12.27 -26.84
N THR A 326 -10.12 12.70 -26.90
CA THR A 326 -10.50 14.08 -26.65
C THR A 326 -10.83 14.28 -25.18
N ALA A 327 -10.30 15.35 -24.58
CA ALA A 327 -10.68 15.79 -23.24
C ALA A 327 -12.19 16.05 -23.14
N MET A 328 -12.79 15.71 -21.99
CA MET A 328 -14.22 15.86 -21.76
C MET A 328 -14.48 17.04 -20.82
N GLY A 329 -15.00 18.14 -21.38
CA GLY A 329 -15.37 19.31 -20.58
C GLY A 329 -14.16 20.05 -19.98
N GLY A 330 -14.23 20.36 -18.68
CA GLY A 330 -13.17 21.06 -17.95
C GLY A 330 -12.06 20.15 -17.40
N ASP A 331 -12.18 18.83 -17.64
CA ASP A 331 -11.19 17.85 -17.25
C ASP A 331 -10.20 17.69 -18.41
N LYS A 332 -8.89 17.82 -18.14
CA LYS A 332 -7.81 17.66 -19.12
C LYS A 332 -6.89 16.56 -18.65
N THR A 333 -6.80 15.49 -19.42
CA THR A 333 -5.80 14.44 -19.19
C THR A 333 -4.48 14.86 -19.82
N ALA A 334 -3.38 14.57 -19.13
CA ALA A 334 -2.05 14.63 -19.73
C ALA A 334 -2.03 13.83 -21.04
N GLN A 335 -1.29 14.28 -22.04
CA GLN A 335 -1.17 13.51 -23.29
C GLN A 335 -0.15 12.38 -23.16
N ASN A 336 0.96 12.68 -22.48
CA ASN A 336 2.08 11.78 -22.30
C ASN A 336 2.03 11.23 -20.88
N HIS A 337 1.96 9.91 -20.74
CA HIS A 337 1.88 9.26 -19.44
C HIS A 337 3.17 8.56 -19.06
N ILE A 338 3.35 8.35 -17.76
CA ILE A 338 4.44 7.52 -17.23
C ILE A 338 4.34 6.12 -17.84
N SER A 339 5.40 5.71 -18.54
CA SER A 339 5.53 4.39 -19.18
C SER A 339 6.38 3.42 -18.38
N SER A 340 7.33 3.93 -17.60
CA SER A 340 8.15 3.15 -16.69
C SER A 340 8.72 4.03 -15.58
N MET A 341 9.19 3.38 -14.51
CA MET A 341 10.05 4.01 -13.51
C MET A 341 11.35 3.24 -13.40
N ASP A 342 12.47 3.96 -13.43
CA ASP A 342 13.77 3.37 -13.18
C ASP A 342 13.81 2.89 -11.72
N GLY A 343 13.96 1.59 -11.51
CA GLY A 343 14.22 1.04 -10.18
C GLY A 343 15.62 1.42 -9.69
N CYS A 344 15.84 1.28 -8.39
CA CYS A 344 17.18 1.45 -7.83
C CYS A 344 18.11 0.37 -8.39
N LYS A 345 19.34 0.74 -8.72
CA LYS A 345 20.35 -0.19 -9.22
C LYS A 345 20.91 -0.98 -8.05
N SER A 346 21.40 -2.18 -8.32
CA SER A 346 22.07 -2.98 -7.29
C SER A 346 23.25 -2.22 -6.66
N SER A 347 23.96 -1.37 -7.40
CA SER A 347 25.00 -0.49 -6.87
C SER A 347 24.53 0.45 -5.74
N ASP A 348 23.25 0.79 -5.72
CA ASP A 348 22.70 1.78 -4.80
C ASP A 348 22.38 1.16 -3.43
N TYR A 349 21.99 -0.13 -3.42
CA TYR A 349 21.60 -0.85 -2.20
C TYR A 349 22.44 -2.09 -1.88
N ALA A 350 23.39 -2.49 -2.73
CA ALA A 350 24.23 -3.66 -2.47
C ALA A 350 25.03 -3.48 -1.18
N GLY A 351 24.88 -4.45 -0.27
CA GLY A 351 25.52 -4.40 1.05
C GLY A 351 24.80 -3.50 2.07
N GLN A 352 23.73 -2.81 1.67
CA GLN A 352 22.89 -2.04 2.58
C GLN A 352 21.91 -2.96 3.32
N GLU A 353 21.67 -2.61 4.57
CA GLU A 353 20.74 -3.30 5.46
C GLU A 353 19.66 -2.33 5.93
N MET A 354 18.45 -2.85 6.06
CA MET A 354 17.40 -2.19 6.82
C MET A 354 17.60 -2.49 8.30
N LYS A 355 17.69 -1.44 9.12
CA LYS A 355 17.97 -1.51 10.56
C LYS A 355 16.92 -0.76 11.35
N LYS A 356 16.58 -1.25 12.55
CA LYS A 356 15.58 -0.59 13.42
C LYS A 356 15.99 0.79 13.93
N SER A 357 17.27 1.15 13.81
CA SER A 357 17.81 2.47 14.15
C SER A 357 17.61 3.52 13.05
N GLN A 358 17.17 3.14 11.86
CA GLN A 358 16.95 4.03 10.73
C GLN A 358 15.60 4.76 10.83
N SER A 359 15.48 5.83 10.04
CA SER A 359 14.27 6.66 9.94
C SER A 359 14.00 6.98 8.46
N TRP A 360 13.26 6.08 7.82
CA TRP A 360 13.06 6.09 6.38
C TRP A 360 12.07 7.16 5.95
N ILE A 361 12.40 7.86 4.88
CA ILE A 361 11.59 8.90 4.27
C ILE A 361 11.58 8.66 2.76
N ILE A 362 10.43 8.89 2.13
CA ILE A 362 10.34 9.03 0.69
C ILE A 362 9.90 10.44 0.32
N SER A 363 10.41 10.95 -0.79
CA SER A 363 10.05 12.25 -1.34
C SER A 363 9.71 12.13 -2.81
N GLY A 364 8.49 12.49 -3.20
CA GLY A 364 8.08 12.60 -4.60
C GLY A 364 8.34 14.01 -5.11
N ASN A 365 9.14 14.12 -6.17
CA ASN A 365 9.45 15.36 -6.86
C ASN A 365 8.59 15.48 -8.11
N TYR A 366 7.93 16.62 -8.25
CA TYR A 366 7.01 16.95 -9.32
C TYR A 366 7.48 18.20 -10.06
N ASP A 367 7.18 18.27 -11.35
CA ASP A 367 7.42 19.44 -12.20
C ASP A 367 6.40 19.48 -13.33
N TYR A 368 5.36 20.30 -13.15
CA TYR A 368 4.28 20.42 -14.14
C TYR A 368 4.68 21.19 -15.41
N ASP A 369 5.82 21.88 -15.40
CA ASP A 369 6.35 22.54 -16.59
C ASP A 369 7.15 21.53 -17.45
N ALA A 370 7.74 20.51 -16.82
CA ALA A 370 8.43 19.42 -17.51
C ALA A 370 7.48 18.31 -17.97
N HIS A 371 6.52 17.93 -17.14
CA HIS A 371 5.56 16.86 -17.42
C HIS A 371 4.16 17.31 -17.02
N GLU A 372 3.20 17.26 -17.95
CA GLU A 372 1.84 17.65 -17.62
C GLU A 372 1.23 16.70 -16.58
N GLY A 373 0.60 17.27 -15.55
CA GLY A 373 -0.30 16.52 -14.69
C GLY A 373 -1.70 16.40 -15.31
N ASN A 374 -2.51 15.51 -14.75
CA ASN A 374 -3.93 15.44 -15.09
C ASN A 374 -4.70 16.53 -14.34
N ILE A 375 -5.71 17.11 -14.99
CA ILE A 375 -6.54 18.18 -14.47
C ILE A 375 -7.99 17.70 -14.38
N GLU A 376 -8.60 17.85 -13.20
CA GLU A 376 -10.03 17.64 -12.97
C GLU A 376 -10.65 18.95 -12.44
N LYS A 377 -11.74 19.41 -13.05
CA LYS A 377 -12.44 20.66 -12.70
C LYS A 377 -11.51 21.88 -12.64
N GLY A 378 -10.54 21.95 -13.57
CA GLY A 378 -9.59 23.06 -13.65
C GLY A 378 -8.48 23.07 -12.59
N LYS A 379 -8.30 21.98 -11.83
CA LYS A 379 -7.19 21.80 -10.88
C LYS A 379 -6.44 20.52 -11.15
N GLN A 380 -5.18 20.47 -10.77
CA GLN A 380 -4.40 19.24 -10.79
C GLN A 380 -5.10 18.16 -9.96
N MET A 381 -5.16 16.95 -10.51
CA MET A 381 -5.64 15.78 -9.80
C MET A 381 -4.72 15.47 -8.62
N GLU A 382 -5.22 14.62 -7.72
CA GLU A 382 -4.41 14.12 -6.62
C GLU A 382 -3.16 13.41 -7.16
N ILE A 383 -2.08 13.48 -6.39
CA ILE A 383 -0.77 12.96 -6.74
C ILE A 383 -0.37 11.89 -5.73
N MET A 384 0.56 11.02 -6.11
CA MET A 384 1.08 9.96 -5.24
C MET A 384 2.60 10.03 -5.11
N ALA A 385 3.13 9.63 -3.96
CA ALA A 385 4.53 9.23 -3.86
C ALA A 385 4.61 7.99 -3.00
N THR A 386 4.98 6.88 -3.61
CA THR A 386 5.13 5.60 -2.92
C THR A 386 6.44 4.92 -3.29
N ALA A 387 6.89 4.03 -2.42
CA ALA A 387 8.02 3.16 -2.70
C ALA A 387 7.77 1.79 -2.09
N VAL A 388 8.26 0.75 -2.75
CA VAL A 388 8.33 -0.60 -2.20
C VAL A 388 9.78 -0.99 -2.00
N VAL A 389 10.13 -1.32 -0.76
CA VAL A 389 11.45 -1.84 -0.37
C VAL A 389 11.32 -3.35 -0.18
N MET A 390 12.03 -4.13 -0.98
CA MET A 390 12.08 -5.59 -0.85
C MET A 390 13.28 -5.97 0.02
N VAL A 391 13.02 -6.73 1.09
CA VAL A 391 14.03 -7.05 2.11
C VAL A 391 14.17 -8.56 2.26
N GLN A 392 15.40 -9.06 2.07
CA GLN A 392 15.80 -10.43 2.41
C GLN A 392 15.81 -10.60 3.92
N VAL A 393 15.02 -11.56 4.38
CA VAL A 393 14.93 -11.99 5.78
C VAL A 393 15.22 -13.48 5.89
N ALA A 394 15.50 -13.93 7.10
CA ALA A 394 15.70 -15.34 7.38
C ALA A 394 14.49 -16.18 6.90
N PRO A 395 14.71 -17.45 6.50
CA PRO A 395 13.62 -18.37 6.15
C PRO A 395 12.52 -18.42 7.20
N GLY A 396 11.27 -18.49 6.74
CA GLY A 396 10.09 -18.59 7.59
C GLY A 396 9.40 -17.25 7.89
N PRO A 397 8.40 -17.27 8.79
CA PRO A 397 7.67 -16.07 9.20
C PRO A 397 8.56 -15.07 9.92
N VAL A 398 8.53 -13.80 9.51
CA VAL A 398 9.14 -12.72 10.31
C VAL A 398 8.27 -12.49 11.55
N PRO A 399 8.83 -12.57 12.77
CA PRO A 399 8.07 -12.35 13.99
C PRO A 399 7.35 -11.01 13.97
N LYS A 400 6.06 -11.01 14.36
CA LYS A 400 5.29 -9.77 14.52
C LYS A 400 5.92 -8.94 15.65
N PRO A 401 6.12 -7.62 15.46
CA PRO A 401 6.53 -6.75 16.55
C PRO A 401 5.52 -6.84 17.69
N VAL A 402 5.99 -7.07 18.91
CA VAL A 402 5.14 -6.97 20.10
C VAL A 402 4.74 -5.51 20.25
N SER A 403 3.45 -5.22 20.40
CA SER A 403 3.01 -3.82 20.52
C SER A 403 3.62 -3.24 21.82
N ARG A 404 4.33 -2.11 21.70
CA ARG A 404 4.91 -1.41 22.86
C ARG A 404 3.85 -1.04 23.90
N LEU A 405 2.58 -0.89 23.50
CA LEU A 405 1.45 -0.66 24.40
C LEU A 405 1.29 -1.79 25.44
N LEU A 406 1.60 -3.04 25.07
CA LEU A 406 1.60 -4.16 26.01
C LEU A 406 2.82 -4.13 26.93
N GLU A 407 3.98 -3.71 26.44
CA GLU A 407 5.20 -3.62 27.26
C GLU A 407 5.12 -2.49 28.30
N SER A 408 4.57 -1.32 27.95
CA SER A 408 4.35 -0.23 28.91
C SER A 408 3.32 -0.59 29.99
N SER A 409 2.31 -1.40 29.63
CA SER A 409 1.33 -1.89 30.61
C SER A 409 1.94 -2.92 31.58
N LYS A 410 2.87 -3.76 31.12
CA LYS A 410 3.58 -4.72 31.99
C LYS A 410 4.56 -4.02 32.92
N ALA A 411 5.29 -3.00 32.43
CA ALA A 411 6.19 -2.21 33.26
C ALA A 411 5.45 -1.48 34.40
N ASN A 412 4.23 -0.99 34.15
CA ASN A 412 3.40 -0.38 35.19
C ASN A 412 2.79 -1.39 36.17
N LEU A 413 2.61 -2.66 35.79
CA LEU A 413 2.08 -3.69 36.68
C LEU A 413 3.17 -4.34 37.56
N THR A 414 4.43 -4.34 37.12
CA THR A 414 5.55 -4.87 37.93
C THR A 414 6.21 -3.81 38.81
N GLY A 415 5.90 -2.52 38.61
CA GLY A 415 6.40 -1.41 39.44
C GLY A 415 5.58 -1.12 40.71
N GLN A 416 4.51 -1.88 40.98
CA GLN A 416 3.77 -1.79 42.22
C GLN A 416 4.41 -2.69 43.29
N GLU A 417 5.65 -2.35 43.65
CA GLU A 417 6.27 -2.85 44.88
C GLU A 417 5.43 -2.28 46.05
N MET A 418 4.84 -3.17 46.84
CA MET A 418 4.05 -2.80 48.01
C MET A 418 4.93 -1.98 48.95
N ALA A 419 4.69 -0.68 49.03
CA ALA A 419 5.29 0.17 50.04
C ALA A 419 4.98 -0.43 51.42
N PRO A 420 5.98 -0.65 52.29
CA PRO A 420 5.72 -1.10 53.64
C PRO A 420 4.91 -0.04 54.38
N GLU A 421 3.80 -0.46 54.97
CA GLU A 421 3.02 0.37 55.88
C GLU A 421 3.86 0.83 57.06
N GLY A 422 3.81 2.14 57.33
CA GLY A 422 3.96 2.67 58.67
C GLY A 422 5.34 3.24 59.00
N THR A 423 5.44 4.57 58.96
CA THR A 423 5.87 5.33 60.14
C THR A 423 5.44 6.78 60.01
N ASN A 424 4.57 7.20 60.93
CA ASN A 424 4.22 8.59 61.16
C ASN A 424 5.48 9.38 61.50
N ARG A 425 5.81 10.40 60.70
CA ARG A 425 6.63 11.53 61.16
C ARG A 425 5.95 12.84 60.82
N VAL A 426 5.57 13.53 61.90
CA VAL A 426 5.28 14.95 61.97
C VAL A 426 6.55 15.72 61.62
N LEU A 427 6.45 16.66 60.67
CA LEU A 427 7.39 17.78 60.55
C LEU A 427 6.62 19.05 60.20
N GLU A 428 6.69 19.99 61.14
CA GLU A 428 6.39 21.41 61.00
C GLU A 428 7.50 22.10 60.18
N GLY A 429 7.21 23.28 59.63
CA GLY A 429 8.21 24.33 59.45
C GLY A 429 8.52 24.81 58.03
N GLU A 430 7.83 25.89 57.66
CA GLU A 430 8.32 27.13 57.04
C GLU A 430 9.20 27.16 55.75
N ALA A 431 8.64 27.88 54.77
CA ALA A 431 9.21 29.00 54.01
C ALA A 431 10.45 28.80 53.10
N SER A 432 10.22 29.00 51.79
CA SER A 432 10.69 30.17 51.00
C SER A 432 11.15 29.84 49.57
N ARG A 433 10.67 30.68 48.65
CA ARG A 433 11.39 31.32 47.52
C ARG A 433 12.30 30.46 46.62
N ASP A 434 11.86 30.25 45.37
CA ASP A 434 12.34 31.00 44.19
C ASP A 434 11.93 30.28 42.89
N LEU A 435 10.97 30.86 42.18
CA LEU A 435 10.54 30.43 40.85
C LEU A 435 11.19 31.34 39.81
N PHE A 436 12.31 30.92 39.23
CA PHE A 436 12.89 31.57 38.06
C PHE A 436 12.14 31.14 36.79
N LEU A 437 11.21 31.99 36.36
CA LEU A 437 10.70 32.03 34.98
C LEU A 437 11.76 32.73 34.10
N ARG A 438 12.43 31.99 33.22
CA ARG A 438 13.16 32.58 32.10
C ARG A 438 12.22 32.76 30.92
N VAL A 439 11.78 33.99 30.72
CA VAL A 439 11.23 34.50 29.45
C VAL A 439 12.44 34.90 28.59
N THR A 440 12.56 34.31 27.40
CA THR A 440 13.52 34.75 26.39
C THR A 440 12.90 35.84 25.53
N GLU A 441 13.44 37.05 25.64
CA GLU A 441 13.13 38.17 24.76
C GLU A 441 13.77 37.95 23.37
N SER A 442 13.04 38.34 22.32
CA SER A 442 13.53 38.43 20.93
C SER A 442 13.91 39.88 20.63
N PRO A 443 14.98 40.16 19.85
CA PRO A 443 15.46 41.51 19.57
C PRO A 443 14.59 42.25 18.53
N PRO A 444 14.59 43.60 18.53
CA PRO A 444 13.75 44.41 17.68
C PRO A 444 14.42 44.75 16.34
N GLY A 445 13.61 44.80 15.27
CA GLY A 445 13.89 45.61 14.09
C GLY A 445 13.83 44.86 12.77
N LEU A 446 12.72 45.03 12.05
CA LEU A 446 12.79 45.27 10.61
C LEU A 446 11.53 46.01 10.12
N CYS A 447 11.78 47.02 9.28
CA CYS A 447 10.84 47.99 8.76
C CYS A 447 9.66 47.37 8.00
N VAL A 448 8.44 47.77 8.36
CA VAL A 448 7.27 47.61 7.50
C VAL A 448 7.13 48.88 6.65
N ALA A 449 7.56 48.80 5.39
CA ALA A 449 7.18 49.77 4.38
C ALA A 449 5.71 49.55 4.01
N LYS A 450 4.86 50.52 4.36
CA LYS A 450 3.57 50.73 3.69
C LYS A 450 3.86 51.07 2.24
N VAL A 451 3.33 50.29 1.30
CA VAL A 451 3.11 50.75 -0.07
C VAL A 451 1.63 50.60 -0.38
N SER A 452 1.04 51.75 -0.66
CA SER A 452 -0.28 52.02 -1.16
C SER A 452 -0.55 51.35 -2.51
N ALA A 453 -1.81 50.97 -2.73
CA ALA A 453 -2.36 50.66 -4.04
C ALA A 453 -2.13 51.80 -5.05
N PRO A 454 -2.17 51.47 -6.34
CA PRO A 454 -3.06 52.23 -7.21
C PRO A 454 -3.97 51.34 -8.05
N THR A 455 -5.18 51.86 -8.17
CA THR A 455 -6.22 51.61 -9.17
C THR A 455 -5.72 51.77 -10.61
N GLY A 456 -6.14 50.89 -11.52
CA GLY A 456 -6.07 51.13 -12.96
C GLY A 456 -6.40 49.87 -13.81
N PRO A 457 -7.30 49.95 -14.81
CA PRO A 457 -7.74 48.81 -15.62
C PRO A 457 -6.90 48.67 -16.90
N CYS A 458 -6.84 47.45 -17.47
CA CYS A 458 -6.52 47.25 -18.88
C CYS A 458 -7.44 46.18 -19.49
N GLU A 459 -8.15 46.59 -20.52
CA GLU A 459 -8.81 45.77 -21.52
C GLU A 459 -7.80 45.12 -22.49
N ALA A 460 -8.21 43.97 -23.04
CA ALA A 460 -7.93 43.39 -24.36
C ALA A 460 -6.54 43.51 -25.02
N ILE A 461 -5.89 42.36 -25.28
CA ILE A 461 -5.90 41.65 -26.58
C ILE A 461 -6.01 40.14 -26.31
#